data_AF-A0A7V9AG20-F1
#
_entry.id   AF-A0A7V9AG20-F1
#
_cell.length_a   1.000
_cell.length_b   1.000
_cell.length_c   1.000
_cell.angle_alpha   90.00
_cell.angle_beta   90.00
_cell.angle_gamma   90.00
#
_symmetry.space_group_name_H-M   'P 1'
#
loop_
_entity.id
_entity.type
_entity.pdbx_description
1 polymer ?
#
loop_
_entity_poly.entity_id
_entity_poly.type
_entity_poly.pdbx_seq_one_letter_code
_entity_poly.pdbx_strand_id
1 'polypeptide(L)'
;MFFLIRLAIVRLVDVFGRWRVRCILLVMALFVAVPPRSPAWVLNGYTWPVRSNIVMHLQLSRPPVRFPDGSAGWNASAADALAIWNQHLDFVHFVSAGASTAAGGDRMNSVFFSNTIYGESFGPNVLAVT
;
A
#
# COMPACT_ATOMS: atom_id res chain seq x y z
N MET A 1 16.58 36.66 54.53
CA MET A 1 17.33 35.62 53.79
C MET A 1 16.51 34.34 53.55
N PHE A 2 15.79 33.80 54.55
CA PHE A 2 14.98 32.57 54.41
C PHE A 2 13.79 32.64 53.42
N PHE A 3 13.19 33.81 53.21
CA PHE A 3 12.03 33.97 52.32
C PHE A 3 12.37 33.80 50.82
N LEU A 4 13.57 34.23 50.41
CA LEU A 4 14.05 34.12 49.03
C LEU A 4 14.35 32.67 48.62
N ILE A 5 14.82 31.85 49.56
CA ILE A 5 15.15 30.44 49.32
C ILE A 5 13.86 29.61 49.13
N ARG A 6 12.82 29.86 49.94
CA ARG A 6 11.52 29.18 49.77
C ARG A 6 10.85 29.51 48.43
N LEU A 7 10.93 30.77 47.98
CA LEU A 7 10.35 31.18 46.70
C LEU A 7 11.08 30.55 45.50
N ALA A 8 12.40 30.41 45.58
CA ALA A 8 13.22 29.77 44.55
C ALA A 8 12.90 28.28 44.41
N ILE A 9 12.70 27.56 45.51
CA ILE A 9 12.37 26.12 45.51
C ILE A 9 10.98 25.88 44.89
N VAL A 10 9.97 26.68 45.25
CA VAL A 10 8.62 26.56 44.69
C VAL A 10 8.63 26.80 43.18
N ARG A 11 9.31 27.85 42.71
CA ARG A 11 9.44 28.13 41.28
C ARG A 11 10.19 27.03 40.52
N LEU A 12 11.17 26.38 41.15
CA LEU A 12 11.90 25.26 40.56
C LEU A 12 10.96 24.05 40.35
N VAL A 13 10.15 23.72 41.35
CA VAL A 13 9.17 22.61 41.29
C VAL A 13 8.10 22.86 40.22
N ASP A 14 7.61 24.09 40.08
CA ASP A 14 6.64 24.45 39.05
C ASP A 14 7.21 24.38 37.63
N VAL A 15 8.50 24.73 37.46
CA VAL A 15 9.22 24.60 36.18
C VAL A 15 9.40 23.14 35.80
N PHE A 16 9.79 22.27 36.76
CA PHE A 16 9.89 20.83 36.53
C PHE A 16 8.52 20.20 36.20
N GLY A 17 7.44 20.61 36.87
CA GLY A 17 6.08 20.16 36.56
C GLY A 17 5.61 20.55 35.15
N ARG A 18 5.86 21.81 34.75
CA ARG A 18 5.54 22.30 33.39
C ARG A 18 6.35 21.61 32.31
N TRP A 19 7.59 21.22 32.59
CA TRP A 19 8.43 20.45 31.64
C TRP A 19 7.86 19.06 31.42
N ARG A 20 7.44 18.37 32.50
CA ARG A 20 6.83 17.03 32.43
C ARG A 20 5.54 17.01 31.60
N VAL A 21 4.67 18.00 31.78
CA VAL A 21 3.41 18.10 31.01
C VAL A 21 3.67 18.34 29.52
N ARG A 22 4.64 19.19 29.18
CA ARG A 22 5.02 19.44 27.78
C ARG A 22 5.60 18.21 27.09
N CYS A 23 6.43 17.43 27.79
CA CYS A 23 6.93 16.17 27.27
C CYS A 23 5.79 15.17 27.00
N ILE A 24 4.83 15.05 27.93
CA ILE A 24 3.68 14.14 27.76
C ILE A 24 2.84 14.54 26.55
N LEU A 25 2.58 15.85 26.36
CA LEU A 25 1.82 16.35 25.22
C LEU A 25 2.56 16.13 23.89
N LEU A 26 3.88 16.29 23.86
CA LEU A 26 4.70 16.02 22.68
C LEU A 26 4.69 14.53 22.31
N VAL A 27 4.74 13.62 23.30
CA VAL A 27 4.64 12.18 23.04
C VAL A 27 3.25 11.81 22.49
N MET A 28 2.18 12.33 23.08
CA MET A 28 0.80 12.10 22.58
C MET A 28 0.61 12.60 21.14
N ALA A 29 1.11 13.81 20.82
CA ALA A 29 1.03 14.35 19.47
C ALA A 29 1.80 13.47 18.45
N LEU A 30 2.93 12.88 18.87
CA LEU A 30 3.71 11.98 18.02
C LEU A 30 2.97 10.65 17.75
N PHE A 31 2.22 10.13 18.73
CA PHE A 31 1.42 8.90 18.56
C PHE A 31 0.23 9.07 17.62
N VAL A 32 -0.39 10.25 17.58
CA VAL A 32 -1.53 10.56 16.68
C VAL A 32 -1.07 10.77 15.23
N ALA A 33 0.18 11.20 15.02
CA ALA A 33 0.73 11.46 13.69
C ALA A 33 1.22 10.21 12.94
N VAL A 34 1.06 9.00 13.50
CA VAL A 34 1.43 7.77 12.81
C VAL A 34 0.30 7.40 11.83
N PRO A 35 0.50 7.53 10.50
CA PRO A 35 -0.50 7.07 9.55
C PRO A 35 -0.69 5.56 9.73
N PRO A 36 -1.93 5.05 9.62
CA PRO A 36 -2.15 3.61 9.65
C PRO A 36 -1.32 2.97 8.54
N ARG A 37 -0.41 2.06 8.92
CA ARG A 37 0.37 1.28 7.97
C ARG A 37 -0.62 0.39 7.22
N SER A 38 -0.80 0.59 5.92
CA SER A 38 -1.39 -0.42 5.07
C SER A 38 -0.42 -1.62 5.04
N PRO A 39 -0.82 -2.82 5.48
CA PRO A 39 0.00 -3.99 5.23
C PRO A 39 0.12 -4.20 3.71
N ALA A 40 1.30 -3.91 3.16
CA ALA A 40 1.67 -4.24 1.78
C ALA A 40 2.04 -5.73 1.62
N TRP A 41 1.73 -6.55 2.62
CA TRP A 41 2.08 -7.96 2.71
C TRP A 41 0.83 -8.76 3.04
N VAL A 42 0.43 -9.67 2.14
CA VAL A 42 -0.65 -10.63 2.39
C VAL A 42 -0.10 -11.75 3.25
N LEU A 43 -0.50 -11.79 4.53
CA LEU A 43 -0.14 -12.82 5.53
C LEU A 43 -0.84 -14.17 5.30
N ASN A 44 -1.67 -14.31 4.26
CA ASN A 44 -2.60 -15.43 4.13
C ASN A 44 -1.96 -16.76 3.66
N GLY A 45 -0.64 -16.86 3.51
CA GLY A 45 0.05 -18.12 3.20
C GLY A 45 -0.26 -18.74 1.83
N TYR A 46 -1.10 -18.09 1.02
CA TYR A 46 -1.35 -18.50 -0.36
C TYR A 46 -0.11 -18.25 -1.20
N THR A 47 0.45 -19.32 -1.73
CA THR A 47 1.60 -19.31 -2.64
C THR A 47 1.20 -19.99 -3.92
N TRP A 48 1.69 -19.49 -5.05
CA TRP A 48 1.54 -20.20 -6.30
C TRP A 48 2.38 -21.48 -6.27
N PRO A 49 1.89 -22.59 -6.85
CA PRO A 49 2.66 -23.83 -6.93
C PRO A 49 4.00 -23.59 -7.62
N VAL A 50 5.06 -24.23 -7.14
CA VAL A 50 6.36 -24.19 -7.81
C VAL A 50 6.26 -24.76 -9.22
N ARG A 51 7.05 -24.19 -10.13
CA ARG A 51 7.12 -24.52 -11.56
C ARG A 51 5.79 -24.32 -12.29
N SER A 52 5.01 -23.31 -11.87
CA SER A 52 3.72 -22.99 -12.50
C SER A 52 3.79 -21.75 -13.38
N ASN A 53 2.92 -21.74 -14.40
CA ASN A 53 2.65 -20.56 -15.21
C ASN A 53 1.41 -19.85 -14.64
N ILE A 54 1.60 -18.61 -14.24
CA ILE A 54 0.56 -17.77 -13.67
C ILE A 54 -0.02 -16.95 -14.81
N VAL A 55 -1.22 -17.35 -15.26
CA VAL A 55 -1.92 -16.63 -16.32
C VAL A 55 -2.52 -15.35 -15.78
N MET A 56 -2.23 -14.23 -16.44
CA MET A 56 -2.72 -12.88 -16.14
C MET A 56 -3.58 -12.40 -17.32
N HIS A 57 -4.90 -12.33 -17.13
CA HIS A 57 -5.85 -11.86 -18.12
C HIS A 57 -5.88 -10.34 -18.16
N LEU A 58 -5.24 -9.75 -19.17
CA LEU A 58 -5.04 -8.30 -19.26
C LEU A 58 -6.23 -7.64 -19.98
N GLN A 59 -6.93 -6.76 -19.28
CA GLN A 59 -8.14 -6.06 -19.72
C GLN A 59 -8.06 -4.56 -19.48
N LEU A 60 -6.86 -4.02 -19.59
CA LEU A 60 -6.60 -2.61 -19.40
C LEU A 60 -7.00 -1.89 -20.69
N SER A 61 -7.98 -0.99 -20.57
CA SER A 61 -8.49 -0.21 -21.69
C SER A 61 -7.38 0.62 -22.33
N ARG A 62 -7.45 0.85 -23.64
CA ARG A 62 -6.47 1.67 -24.35
C ARG A 62 -6.88 3.14 -24.27
N PRO A 63 -6.04 4.05 -23.75
CA PRO A 63 -6.34 5.47 -23.82
C PRO A 63 -6.17 6.00 -25.26
N PRO A 64 -6.84 7.10 -25.61
CA PRO A 64 -6.85 7.63 -26.98
C PRO A 64 -5.51 8.25 -27.40
N VAL A 65 -4.59 8.47 -26.46
CA VAL A 65 -3.31 9.13 -26.68
C VAL A 65 -2.19 8.08 -26.68
N ARG A 66 -1.15 8.30 -27.51
CA ARG A 66 0.06 7.48 -27.46
C ARG A 66 0.82 7.71 -26.17
N PHE A 67 1.41 6.66 -25.62
CA PHE A 67 2.23 6.78 -24.43
C PHE A 67 3.62 7.32 -24.73
N PRO A 68 4.22 8.10 -23.80
CA PRO A 68 5.58 8.60 -23.94
C PRO A 68 6.64 7.50 -24.03
N ASP A 69 6.35 6.32 -23.47
CA ASP A 69 7.22 5.14 -23.51
C ASP A 69 7.14 4.37 -24.84
N GLY A 70 6.27 4.79 -25.77
CA GLY A 70 6.06 4.13 -27.06
C GLY A 70 5.18 2.87 -26.99
N SER A 71 4.67 2.50 -25.81
CA SER A 71 3.81 1.34 -25.66
C SER A 71 2.47 1.53 -26.38
N ALA A 72 1.96 0.44 -26.96
CA ALA A 72 0.73 0.46 -27.75
C ALA A 72 -0.54 0.68 -26.90
N GLY A 73 -0.45 0.49 -25.59
CA GLY A 73 -1.52 0.67 -24.61
C GLY A 73 -1.19 -0.02 -23.27
N TRP A 74 -2.09 0.11 -22.29
CA TRP A 74 -1.83 -0.41 -20.94
C TRP A 74 -1.61 -1.94 -20.90
N ASN A 75 -2.31 -2.71 -21.74
CA ASN A 75 -2.07 -4.15 -21.86
C ASN A 75 -0.64 -4.48 -22.35
N ALA A 76 -0.11 -3.71 -23.30
CA ALA A 76 1.24 -3.94 -23.81
C ALA A 76 2.29 -3.57 -22.76
N SER A 77 2.09 -2.45 -22.05
CA SER A 77 2.95 -2.04 -20.93
C SER A 77 2.93 -3.09 -19.79
N ALA A 78 1.75 -3.59 -19.43
CA ALA A 78 1.62 -4.63 -18.40
C ALA A 78 2.27 -5.95 -18.83
N ALA A 79 2.10 -6.37 -20.10
CA ALA A 79 2.75 -7.58 -20.61
C ALA A 79 4.29 -7.46 -20.58
N ASP A 80 4.84 -6.29 -20.92
CA ASP A 80 6.26 -6.01 -20.81
C ASP A 80 6.75 -6.08 -19.36
N ALA A 81 6.02 -5.48 -18.42
CA ALA A 81 6.32 -5.59 -16.99
C ALA A 81 6.33 -7.04 -16.50
N LEU A 82 5.36 -7.88 -16.91
CA LEU A 82 5.35 -9.31 -16.59
C LEU A 82 6.60 -10.02 -17.13
N ALA A 83 7.04 -9.67 -18.35
CA ALA A 83 8.26 -10.23 -18.94
C ALA A 83 9.54 -9.81 -18.19
N ILE A 84 9.61 -8.57 -17.69
CA ILE A 84 10.72 -8.11 -16.84
C ILE A 84 10.75 -8.90 -15.54
N TRP A 85 9.61 -9.04 -14.85
CA TRP A 85 9.55 -9.81 -13.60
C TRP A 85 9.95 -11.28 -13.79
N ASN A 86 9.61 -11.88 -14.93
CA ASN A 86 10.02 -13.25 -15.24
C ASN A 86 11.54 -13.46 -15.29
N GLN A 87 12.34 -12.40 -15.45
CA GLN A 87 13.81 -12.48 -15.37
C GLN A 87 14.31 -12.66 -13.93
N HIS A 88 13.47 -12.36 -12.94
CA HIS A 88 13.79 -12.39 -11.51
C HIS A 88 13.02 -13.49 -10.76
N LEU A 89 12.20 -14.27 -11.46
CA LEU A 89 11.39 -15.34 -10.88
C LEU A 89 11.91 -16.71 -11.34
N ASP A 90 12.45 -17.48 -10.40
CA ASP A 90 13.07 -18.77 -10.70
C ASP A 90 12.06 -19.93 -10.77
N PHE A 91 10.98 -19.85 -10.00
CA PHE A 91 10.07 -20.97 -9.78
C PHE A 91 8.68 -20.75 -10.38
N VAL A 92 8.33 -19.55 -10.81
CA VAL A 92 7.04 -19.26 -11.43
C VAL A 92 7.25 -18.30 -12.59
N HIS A 93 6.37 -18.37 -13.58
CA HIS A 93 6.40 -17.43 -14.69
C HIS A 93 5.03 -16.85 -14.94
N PHE A 94 4.95 -15.54 -15.11
CA PHE A 94 3.76 -14.86 -15.59
C PHE A 94 3.58 -15.09 -17.08
N VAL A 95 2.33 -15.34 -17.47
CA VAL A 95 1.91 -15.46 -18.87
C VAL A 95 0.77 -14.48 -19.09
N SER A 96 0.92 -13.55 -20.02
CA SER A 96 -0.17 -12.66 -20.39
C SER A 96 -1.20 -13.40 -21.25
N ALA A 97 -2.47 -13.23 -20.93
CA ALA A 97 -3.59 -13.71 -21.72
C ALA A 97 -4.51 -12.56 -22.10
N GLY A 98 -5.29 -12.78 -23.16
CA GLY A 98 -6.32 -11.84 -23.57
C GLY A 98 -7.43 -11.69 -22.53
N ALA A 99 -8.28 -10.70 -22.76
CA ALA A 99 -9.37 -10.35 -21.87
C ALA A 99 -10.35 -11.52 -21.61
N SER A 100 -10.73 -11.73 -20.35
CA SER A 100 -11.78 -12.67 -19.90
C SER A 100 -12.77 -11.96 -18.98
N THR A 101 -14.02 -12.40 -18.86
CA THR A 101 -14.95 -11.78 -17.92
C THR A 101 -14.42 -11.89 -16.48
N ALA A 102 -14.07 -10.76 -15.86
CA ALA A 102 -13.50 -10.74 -14.53
C ALA A 102 -14.56 -11.04 -13.46
N ALA A 103 -14.33 -12.07 -12.64
CA ALA A 103 -15.22 -12.43 -11.54
C ALA A 103 -14.44 -12.80 -10.27
N GLY A 104 -15.02 -12.54 -9.10
CA GLY A 104 -14.42 -12.96 -7.83
C GLY A 104 -14.55 -14.47 -7.64
N GLY A 105 -13.46 -15.13 -7.22
CA GLY A 105 -13.47 -16.56 -6.88
C GLY A 105 -13.47 -17.53 -8.06
N ASP A 106 -13.22 -17.05 -9.28
CA ASP A 106 -13.17 -17.84 -10.52
C ASP A 106 -11.82 -18.55 -10.75
N ARG A 107 -10.86 -18.37 -9.84
CA ARG A 107 -9.47 -18.88 -9.90
C ARG A 107 -8.66 -18.34 -11.07
N MET A 108 -9.09 -17.25 -11.69
CA MET A 108 -8.34 -16.53 -12.73
C MET A 108 -7.72 -15.27 -12.15
N ASN A 109 -6.54 -14.88 -12.65
CA ASN A 109 -5.99 -13.56 -12.32
C ASN A 109 -6.45 -12.58 -13.40
N SER A 110 -7.37 -11.70 -13.05
CA SER A 110 -7.91 -10.68 -13.94
C SER A 110 -7.28 -9.32 -13.62
N VAL A 111 -6.80 -8.61 -14.64
CA VAL A 111 -6.13 -7.31 -14.49
C VAL A 111 -6.91 -6.25 -15.28
N PHE A 112 -7.62 -5.38 -14.58
CA PHE A 112 -8.54 -4.41 -15.19
C PHE A 112 -8.64 -3.13 -14.36
N PHE A 113 -9.11 -2.05 -14.98
CA PHE A 113 -9.49 -0.84 -14.28
C PHE A 113 -10.96 -0.91 -13.87
N SER A 114 -11.28 -0.54 -12.63
CA SER A 114 -12.65 -0.48 -12.14
C SER A 114 -12.78 0.47 -10.96
N ASN A 115 -13.98 0.98 -10.75
CA ASN A 115 -14.37 1.75 -9.57
C ASN A 115 -14.95 0.86 -8.45
N THR A 116 -15.07 -0.45 -8.70
CA THR A 116 -15.52 -1.47 -7.75
C THR A 116 -14.67 -2.74 -7.85
N ILE A 117 -14.66 -3.54 -6.79
CA ILE A 117 -14.02 -4.85 -6.71
C ILE A 117 -15.12 -5.90 -6.92
N TYR A 118 -15.28 -6.39 -8.15
CA TYR A 118 -16.32 -7.38 -8.49
C TYR A 118 -17.75 -6.98 -8.03
N GLY A 119 -18.07 -5.69 -8.10
CA GLY A 119 -19.36 -5.13 -7.67
C GLY A 119 -19.34 -4.50 -6.27
N GLU A 120 -18.31 -4.75 -5.47
CA GLU A 120 -18.16 -4.20 -4.12
C GLU A 120 -17.41 -2.87 -4.12
N SER A 121 -17.77 -1.95 -3.22
CA SER A 121 -17.04 -0.69 -3.06
C SER A 121 -15.63 -0.92 -2.51
N PHE A 122 -14.66 -0.15 -2.98
CA PHE A 122 -13.37 -0.03 -2.31
C PHE A 122 -13.59 0.44 -0.85
N GLY A 123 -12.80 -0.09 0.08
CA GLY A 123 -12.76 0.43 1.45
C GLY A 123 -12.25 1.89 1.47
N PRO A 124 -12.53 2.66 2.53
CA PRO A 124 -12.28 4.12 2.58
C PRO A 124 -10.82 4.56 2.38
N ASN A 125 -9.86 3.63 2.46
CA ASN A 125 -8.42 3.88 2.26
C ASN A 125 -7.77 2.86 1.31
N VAL A 126 -8.53 2.28 0.39
CA VAL A 126 -8.03 1.25 -0.56
C VAL A 126 -7.82 1.89 -1.92
N LEU A 127 -6.55 2.00 -2.35
CA LEU A 127 -6.17 2.53 -3.67
C LEU A 127 -6.15 1.43 -4.74
N ALA A 128 -5.93 0.18 -4.34
CA ALA A 128 -5.84 -0.98 -5.21
C ALA A 128 -6.08 -2.26 -4.40
N VAL A 129 -6.47 -3.33 -5.10
CA VAL A 129 -6.58 -4.69 -4.56
C VAL A 129 -5.78 -5.63 -5.46
N THR A 130 -5.06 -6.57 -4.84
CA THR A 130 -4.19 -7.56 -5.49
C THR A 130 -4.50 -8.94 -4.95
#